data_AF-A0A4R1PYF0-F1
#
_entry.id   AF-A0A4R1PYF0-F1
#
_cell.length_a   1.000
_cell.length_b   1.000
_cell.length_c   1.000
_cell.angle_alpha   90.00
_cell.angle_beta   90.00
_cell.angle_gamma   90.00
#
_symmetry.space_group_name_H-M   'P 1'
#
loop_
_entity.id
_entity.type
_entity.pdbx_description
1 polymer ?
#
loop_
_entity_poly.entity_id
_entity_poly.type
_entity_poly.pdbx_seq_one_letter_code
_entity_poly.pdbx_strand_id
1 'polypeptide(L)' 'MEFHDQICGYIQQMRRIGYSQAAITQIISHYSGYPDWAELPDHKQRRLVADLRRHVHIARRWQYAVTGYLQ' A
#
# COMPACT_ATOMS: atom_id res chain seq x y z
N MET A 1 -8.50 6.08 -15.05
CA MET A 1 -7.29 5.74 -14.26
C MET A 1 -7.47 4.31 -13.81
N GLU A 2 -6.66 3.39 -14.31
CA GLU A 2 -6.82 1.97 -14.02
C GLU A 2 -6.54 1.70 -12.52
N PHE A 3 -7.23 0.73 -11.92
CA PHE A 3 -6.94 0.33 -10.53
C PHE A 3 -5.49 -0.10 -10.36
N HIS A 4 -4.90 -0.64 -11.43
CA HIS A 4 -3.49 -0.95 -11.56
C HIS A 4 -2.58 0.25 -11.25
N ASP A 5 -2.81 1.41 -11.88
CA ASP A 5 -2.01 2.62 -11.64
C ASP A 5 -2.08 3.07 -10.18
N GLN A 6 -3.26 2.96 -9.56
CA GLN A 6 -3.45 3.33 -8.16
C GLN A 6 -2.68 2.41 -7.21
N ILE A 7 -2.74 1.10 -7.44
CA ILE A 7 -2.00 0.11 -6.65
C ILE A 7 -0.48 0.36 -6.78
N CYS A 8 0.02 0.52 -8.02
CA CYS A 8 1.41 0.89 -8.29
C CYS A 8 1.82 2.19 -7.55
N GLY A 9 0.95 3.20 -7.57
CA GLY A 9 1.17 4.47 -6.87
C GLY A 9 1.27 4.32 -5.35
N TYR A 10 0.46 3.46 -4.73
CA TYR A 10 0.57 3.19 -3.29
C TYR A 10 1.81 2.37 -2.94
N ILE A 11 2.17 1.37 -3.77
CA ILE A 11 3.41 0.60 -3.61
C ILE A 11 4.63 1.53 -3.62
N GLN A 12 4.68 2.47 -4.57
CA GLN A 12 5.76 3.47 -4.62
C GLN A 12 5.78 4.36 -3.37
N GLN A 13 4.62 4.78 -2.85
CA GLN A 13 4.56 5.54 -1.60
C GLN A 13 5.07 4.73 -0.41
N MET A 14 4.70 3.44 -0.29
CA MET A 14 5.23 2.56 0.76
C MET A 14 6.75 2.42 0.67
N ARG A 15 7.31 2.27 -0.53
CA ARG A 15 8.78 2.27 -0.72
C ARG A 15 9.41 3.58 -0.24
N ARG A 16 8.81 4.73 -0.53
CA ARG A 16 9.30 6.05 -0.06
C ARG A 16 9.22 6.22 1.46
N ILE A 17 8.27 5.55 2.12
CA ILE A 17 8.15 5.52 3.59
C ILE A 17 9.20 4.59 4.21
N GLY A 18 9.83 3.72 3.42
CA GLY A 18 10.89 2.80 3.87
C GLY A 18 10.46 1.34 3.98
N TYR A 19 9.28 0.97 3.45
CA TYR A 19 8.88 -0.44 3.41
C TYR A 19 9.77 -1.23 2.45
N SER A 20 10.24 -2.39 2.92
CA SER A 20 10.96 -3.35 2.07
C SER A 20 10.01 -4.02 1.06
N GLN A 21 10.57 -4.55 -0.02
CA GLN A 21 9.77 -5.29 -1.01
C GLN A 21 9.03 -6.48 -0.38
N ALA A 22 9.68 -7.20 0.54
CA ALA A 22 9.06 -8.33 1.26
C ALA A 22 7.86 -7.88 2.11
N ALA A 23 7.97 -6.75 2.81
CA ALA A 23 6.88 -6.20 3.61
C ALA A 23 5.69 -5.78 2.73
N ILE A 24 5.96 -5.14 1.59
CA ILE A 24 4.92 -4.76 0.62
C ILE A 24 4.18 -5.99 0.10
N THR A 25 4.90 -7.03 -0.31
CA THR A 25 4.30 -8.29 -0.77
C THR A 25 3.43 -8.94 0.31
N GLN A 26 3.89 -8.96 1.57
CA GLN A 26 3.10 -9.48 2.68
C GLN A 26 1.81 -8.67 2.91
N ILE A 27 1.87 -7.35 2.85
CA ILE A 27 0.72 -6.47 3.03
C ILE A 27 -0.30 -6.66 1.90
N ILE A 28 0.17 -6.72 0.66
CA ILE A 28 -0.71 -6.97 -0.48
C ILE A 28 -1.36 -8.35 -0.34
N SER A 29 -0.59 -9.39 -0.04
CA SER A 29 -1.12 -10.75 0.14
C SER A 29 -2.12 -10.82 1.28
N HIS A 30 -1.90 -10.08 2.36
CA HIS A 30 -2.81 -10.00 3.50
C HIS A 30 -4.15 -9.37 3.12
N TYR A 31 -4.16 -8.32 2.31
CA TYR A 31 -5.40 -7.64 1.91
C TYR A 31 -6.12 -8.29 0.73
N SER A 32 -5.38 -8.83 -0.25
CA SER A 32 -5.99 -9.49 -1.40
C SER A 32 -6.41 -10.93 -1.06
N GLY A 33 -5.70 -11.61 -0.16
CA GLY A 33 -5.81 -13.06 0.02
C GLY A 33 -5.15 -13.87 -1.10
N TYR A 34 -4.41 -13.21 -1.99
CA TYR A 34 -3.74 -13.79 -3.14
C TYR A 34 -2.25 -13.44 -3.14
N PRO A 35 -1.38 -14.35 -3.61
CA PRO A 35 0.05 -14.08 -3.71
C PRO A 35 0.39 -12.97 -4.72
N ASP A 36 -0.51 -12.72 -5.68
CA ASP A 36 -0.38 -11.66 -6.67
C ASP A 36 -1.67 -10.82 -6.78
N TRP A 37 -1.51 -9.55 -7.12
CA TRP A 37 -2.58 -8.59 -7.29
C TRP A 37 -2.86 -8.24 -8.75
N ALA A 38 -1.93 -8.54 -9.66
CA ALA A 38 -2.03 -8.16 -11.06
C ALA A 38 -3.21 -8.86 -11.77
N GLU A 39 -3.52 -10.10 -11.39
CA GLU A 39 -4.62 -10.90 -11.97
C GLU A 39 -5.94 -10.81 -11.19
N LEU A 40 -6.05 -9.88 -10.23
CA LEU A 40 -7.28 -9.76 -9.44
C LEU A 40 -8.44 -9.21 -10.28
N PRO A 41 -9.67 -9.72 -10.07
CA PRO A 41 -10.87 -9.08 -10.60
C PRO A 41 -11.01 -7.62 -10.13
N ASP A 42 -11.61 -6.76 -10.96
CA ASP A 42 -11.80 -5.32 -10.68
C ASP A 42 -12.38 -5.02 -9.28
N HIS A 43 -13.36 -5.79 -8.83
CA HIS A 43 -13.95 -5.58 -7.50
C HIS A 43 -12.96 -5.85 -6.35
N LYS A 44 -12.01 -6.78 -6.54
CA LYS A 44 -10.92 -7.06 -5.59
C LYS A 44 -9.81 -6.03 -5.71
N GLN A 45 -9.45 -5.59 -6.92
CA GLN A 45 -8.50 -4.49 -7.11
C GLN A 45 -9.01 -3.20 -6.46
N ARG A 46 -10.30 -2.88 -6.63
CA ARG A 46 -10.93 -1.72 -5.99
C ARG A 46 -10.87 -1.78 -4.47
N ARG A 47 -11.10 -2.97 -3.89
CA ARG A 47 -10.97 -3.18 -2.44
C ARG A 47 -9.52 -3.01 -1.98
N LEU A 48 -8.57 -3.62 -2.69
CA LEU A 48 -7.14 -3.50 -2.42
C LEU A 48 -6.66 -2.04 -2.48
N VAL A 49 -7.15 -1.26 -3.44
CA VAL A 49 -6.90 0.19 -3.53
C VAL A 49 -7.35 0.92 -2.26
N ALA A 50 -8.54 0.61 -1.76
CA ALA A 50 -9.05 1.24 -0.52
C ALA A 50 -8.21 0.84 0.70
N ASP A 51 -7.83 -0.43 0.81
CA ASP A 51 -7.02 -0.95 1.91
C ASP A 51 -5.60 -0.36 1.89
N LEU A 52 -4.94 -0.33 0.72
CA LEU A 52 -3.61 0.27 0.55
C LEU A 52 -3.63 1.78 0.81
N ARG A 53 -4.67 2.49 0.34
CA ARG A 53 -4.84 3.91 0.65
C ARG A 53 -4.88 4.16 2.15
N ARG A 54 -5.67 3.36 2.88
CA ARG A 54 -5.77 3.45 4.34
C ARG A 54 -4.43 3.12 5.00
N HIS A 55 -3.75 2.06 4.56
CA HIS A 55 -2.46 1.65 5.09
C HIS A 55 -1.41 2.75 4.93
N VAL A 56 -1.25 3.30 3.72
CA VAL A 56 -0.32 4.40 3.42
C VAL A 56 -0.66 5.64 4.24
N HIS A 57 -1.94 5.99 4.39
CA HIS A 57 -2.35 7.14 5.19
C HIS A 57 -1.94 6.98 6.66
N ILE A 58 -2.18 5.81 7.25
CA ILE A 58 -1.77 5.47 8.61
C ILE A 58 -0.24 5.52 8.72
N ALA A 59 0.48 4.83 7.83
CA ALA A 59 1.93 4.76 7.82
C ALA A 59 2.58 6.16 7.72
N ARG A 60 2.06 7.03 6.85
CA ARG A 60 2.53 8.43 6.75
C ARG A 60 2.28 9.22 8.02
N ARG A 61 1.12 9.03 8.66
CA ARG A 61 0.80 9.71 9.93
C ARG A 61 1.73 9.26 11.05
N TRP A 62 2.02 7.96 11.15
CA TRP A 62 2.98 7.43 12.10
C TRP A 62 4.40 7.90 11.79
N GLN A 63 4.83 7.86 10.52
CA GLN A 63 6.13 8.37 10.12
C GLN A 63 6.27 9.84 10.51
N TYR A 64 5.30 10.69 10.20
CA TYR A 64 5.30 12.10 10.62
C TYR A 64 5.30 12.25 12.16
N ALA A 65 4.58 11.42 12.89
CA ALA A 65 4.62 11.43 14.35
C ALA A 65 5.96 10.94 14.93
N VAL A 66 6.72 10.10 14.21
CA VAL A 66 8.03 9.61 14.66
C VAL A 66 9.16 10.57 14.24
N THR A 67 9.12 11.09 13.02
CA THR A 67 10.14 12.00 12.47
C THR A 67 9.86 13.48 12.77
N GLY A 68 8.63 13.84 13.13
CA GLY A 68 8.21 15.22 13.42
C GLY A 68 8.48 15.70 14.85
N TYR A 69 8.98 14.83 15.74
CA TYR A 69 9.60 15.24 17.01
C TYR A 69 11.09 15.63 16.86
N LEU A 70 11.63 15.56 15.63
CA LEU A 70 12.95 16.05 15.26
C LEU A 70 12.79 17.30 14.36
N GLN A 71 12.30 18.40 14.94
CA GLN A 71 12.57 19.76 14.46
C GLN A 71 13.01 20.61 15.63
#